data_AF-A0A1R1BN66-F1
#
_entry.id   AF-A0A1R1BN66-F1
#
_cell.length_a   1.000
_cell.length_b   1.000
_cell.length_c   1.000
_cell.angle_alpha   90.00
_cell.angle_beta   90.00
_cell.angle_gamma   90.00
#
_symmetry.space_group_name_H-M   'P 1'
#
loop_
_entity.id
_entity.type
_entity.pdbx_description
1 polymer ?
#
loop_
_entity_poly.entity_id
_entity_poly.type
_entity_poly.pdbx_seq_one_letter_code
_entity_poly.pdbx_strand_id
1 'polypeptide(L)'
;MSSLISTMEQEFEKLQQMDGMKIEFIEKNKVLMRKIFGYIFVLNYLKNKAETKRYFNIEFHMTFSLLLESIYALLSGQCRAALLLLRSAQEANYKFVLERERQLMLDKDPTILFESLDYRFGETKRKFAEDLHRCLDDNKFKEYFTSLDRGLTLYKELSAIVHSGTKSLPVISVEYFSHLHEETIIDSDKFFELFISVMNNIFILNYFMLRESLQNWDYYSLYNLLNLLHGDKRTKTLISIVKHN
;
A
#
# COMPACT_ATOMS: atom_id res chain seq x y z
N MET A 1 3.74 -8.15 -24.97
CA MET A 1 3.75 -7.52 -23.63
C MET A 1 2.39 -6.87 -23.41
N SER A 2 1.77 -7.06 -22.24
CA SER A 2 0.44 -6.48 -21.98
C SER A 2 0.49 -4.95 -22.06
N SER A 3 -0.57 -4.31 -22.57
CA SER A 3 -0.63 -2.84 -22.66
C SER A 3 -0.38 -2.15 -21.32
N LEU A 4 -0.80 -2.79 -20.21
CA LEU A 4 -0.64 -2.27 -18.85
C LEU A 4 0.82 -2.11 -18.41
N ILE A 5 1.70 -3.05 -18.76
CA ILE A 5 3.14 -2.91 -18.45
C ILE A 5 3.68 -1.69 -19.18
N SER A 6 3.37 -1.56 -20.47
CA SER A 6 3.83 -0.44 -21.28
C SER A 6 3.32 0.91 -20.74
N THR A 7 2.06 0.97 -20.31
CA THR A 7 1.50 2.19 -19.70
C THR A 7 2.18 2.51 -18.37
N MET A 8 2.42 1.50 -17.52
CA MET A 8 3.13 1.69 -16.25
C MET A 8 4.56 2.22 -16.48
N GLU A 9 5.31 1.65 -17.44
CA GLU A 9 6.65 2.14 -17.76
C GLU A 9 6.61 3.59 -18.25
N GLN A 10 5.69 3.94 -19.15
CA GLN A 10 5.56 5.31 -19.66
C GLN A 10 5.23 6.33 -18.56
N GLU A 11 4.35 5.97 -17.62
CA GLU A 11 4.04 6.85 -16.48
C GLU A 11 5.22 6.95 -15.50
N PHE A 12 5.98 5.86 -15.32
CA PHE A 12 7.21 5.90 -14.51
C PHE A 12 8.28 6.80 -15.15
N GLU A 13 8.47 6.72 -16.46
CA GLU A 13 9.40 7.59 -17.21
C GLU A 13 9.04 9.07 -17.09
N LYS A 14 7.74 9.41 -17.18
CA LYS A 14 7.28 10.80 -16.96
C LYS A 14 7.60 11.30 -15.57
N LEU A 15 7.45 10.44 -14.55
CA LEU A 15 7.75 10.78 -13.16
C LEU A 15 9.24 11.12 -12.97
N GLN A 16 10.14 10.42 -13.69
CA GLN A 16 11.58 10.72 -13.66
C GLN A 16 11.91 12.09 -14.26
N GLN A 17 11.07 12.64 -15.14
CA GLN A 17 11.28 13.93 -15.81
C GLN A 17 10.74 15.12 -15.00
N MET A 18 10.14 14.89 -13.83
CA MET A 18 9.60 15.97 -13.01
C MET A 18 10.70 16.81 -12.36
N ASP A 19 10.39 18.09 -12.11
CA ASP A 19 11.29 18.98 -11.40
C ASP A 19 11.53 18.50 -9.95
N GLY A 20 12.80 18.58 -9.52
CA GLY A 20 13.24 18.20 -8.17
C GLY A 20 13.57 16.72 -7.99
N MET A 21 13.53 15.90 -9.05
CA MET A 21 13.90 14.48 -8.99
C MET A 21 15.42 14.30 -8.93
N LYS A 22 15.90 13.42 -8.03
CA LYS A 22 17.33 13.04 -7.96
C LYS A 22 17.61 11.89 -8.93
N ILE A 23 17.85 12.20 -10.20
CA ILE A 23 18.01 11.20 -11.29
C ILE A 23 19.04 10.11 -10.96
N GLU A 24 20.21 10.48 -10.44
CA GLU A 24 21.25 9.51 -10.07
C GLU A 24 20.76 8.52 -9.00
N PHE A 25 20.02 9.01 -8.00
CA PHE A 25 19.43 8.17 -6.95
C PHE A 25 18.35 7.23 -7.52
N ILE A 26 17.54 7.72 -8.47
CA ILE A 26 16.52 6.93 -9.13
C ILE A 26 17.17 5.82 -9.97
N GLU A 27 18.17 6.13 -10.79
CA GLU A 27 18.83 5.13 -11.65
C GLU A 27 19.59 4.08 -10.83
N LYS A 28 20.25 4.48 -9.73
CA LYS A 28 20.89 3.55 -8.78
C LYS A 28 19.88 2.54 -8.19
N ASN A 29 18.62 2.96 -7.99
CA ASN A 29 17.58 2.18 -7.33
C ASN A 29 16.41 1.79 -8.25
N LYS A 30 16.61 1.84 -9.57
CA LYS A 30 15.54 1.82 -10.58
C LYS A 30 14.58 0.65 -10.43
N VAL A 31 15.11 -0.54 -10.17
CA VAL A 31 14.32 -1.77 -10.02
C VAL A 31 13.37 -1.68 -8.81
N LEU A 32 13.86 -1.15 -7.70
CA LEU A 32 13.09 -1.02 -6.45
C LEU A 32 12.06 0.11 -6.58
N MET A 33 12.44 1.24 -7.18
CA MET A 33 11.54 2.36 -7.46
C MET A 33 10.40 1.95 -8.40
N ARG A 34 10.71 1.24 -9.47
CA ARG A 34 9.73 0.71 -10.41
C ARG A 34 8.75 -0.23 -9.72
N LYS A 35 9.22 -1.08 -8.80
CA LYS A 35 8.36 -1.97 -8.00
C LYS A 35 7.44 -1.19 -7.07
N ILE A 36 7.94 -0.16 -6.38
CA ILE A 36 7.13 0.73 -5.53
C ILE A 36 6.07 1.45 -6.36
N PHE A 37 6.49 2.03 -7.49
CA PHE A 37 5.59 2.72 -8.42
C PHE A 37 4.49 1.79 -8.96
N GLY A 38 4.82 0.53 -9.23
CA GLY A 38 3.84 -0.47 -9.65
C GLY A 38 2.65 -0.57 -8.71
N TYR A 39 2.87 -0.55 -7.38
CA TYR A 39 1.77 -0.57 -6.42
C TYR A 39 0.87 0.66 -6.52
N ILE A 40 1.44 1.85 -6.70
CA ILE A 40 0.66 3.07 -6.93
C ILE A 40 -0.14 2.97 -8.22
N PHE A 41 0.51 2.52 -9.28
CA PHE A 41 -0.11 2.38 -10.58
C PHE A 41 -1.32 1.45 -10.50
N VAL A 42 -1.19 0.30 -9.84
CA VAL A 42 -2.30 -0.66 -9.66
C VAL A 42 -3.40 -0.09 -8.77
N LEU A 43 -3.07 0.57 -7.66
CA LEU A 43 -4.08 1.24 -6.81
C LEU A 43 -4.81 2.36 -7.58
N ASN A 44 -4.08 3.14 -8.38
CA ASN A 44 -4.64 4.16 -9.25
C ASN A 44 -5.56 3.56 -10.32
N TYR A 45 -5.15 2.44 -10.91
CA TYR A 45 -5.95 1.70 -11.87
C TYR A 45 -7.26 1.22 -11.23
N LEU A 46 -7.19 0.55 -10.07
CA LEU A 46 -8.35 0.03 -9.36
C LEU A 46 -9.30 1.14 -8.90
N LYS A 47 -8.81 2.29 -8.42
CA LYS A 47 -9.71 3.37 -7.98
C LYS A 47 -10.48 4.04 -9.11
N ASN A 48 -9.97 3.98 -10.34
CA ASN A 48 -10.58 4.62 -11.50
C ASN A 48 -11.39 3.65 -12.38
N LYS A 49 -11.20 2.35 -12.21
CA LYS A 49 -11.88 1.30 -12.97
C LYS A 49 -13.36 1.21 -12.58
N ALA A 50 -14.28 1.18 -13.54
CA ALA A 50 -15.72 1.30 -13.32
C ALA A 50 -16.26 0.27 -12.31
N GLU A 51 -15.75 -0.94 -12.39
CA GLU A 51 -16.15 -2.10 -11.60
C GLU A 51 -15.73 -1.99 -10.11
N THR A 52 -14.72 -1.18 -9.80
CA THR A 52 -14.11 -1.07 -8.46
C THR A 52 -14.15 0.35 -7.90
N LYS A 53 -14.42 1.37 -8.71
CA LYS A 53 -14.47 2.79 -8.30
C LYS A 53 -15.42 3.04 -7.12
N ARG A 54 -16.56 2.33 -7.05
CA ARG A 54 -17.55 2.46 -5.97
C ARG A 54 -16.99 2.17 -4.57
N TYR A 55 -15.88 1.44 -4.46
CA TYR A 55 -15.27 1.10 -3.18
C TYR A 55 -14.35 2.22 -2.66
N PHE A 56 -13.89 3.13 -3.51
CA PHE A 56 -12.94 4.17 -3.18
C PHE A 56 -13.68 5.52 -3.06
N ASN A 57 -14.04 5.88 -1.83
CA ASN A 57 -14.70 7.13 -1.48
C ASN A 57 -13.68 8.25 -1.19
N ILE A 58 -14.16 9.38 -0.68
CA ILE A 58 -13.35 10.58 -0.44
C ILE A 58 -12.24 10.34 0.60
N GLU A 59 -12.47 9.44 1.56
CA GLU A 59 -11.51 9.04 2.58
C GLU A 59 -10.29 8.35 1.96
N PHE A 60 -10.48 7.59 0.88
CA PHE A 60 -9.36 7.02 0.14
C PHE A 60 -8.53 8.08 -0.59
N HIS A 61 -9.09 9.23 -0.97
CA HIS A 61 -8.32 10.29 -1.62
C HIS A 61 -7.20 10.81 -0.71
N MET A 62 -7.46 10.93 0.60
CA MET A 62 -6.41 11.27 1.57
C MET A 62 -5.29 10.23 1.59
N THR A 63 -5.66 8.95 1.67
CA THR A 63 -4.69 7.83 1.63
C THR A 63 -3.84 7.90 0.35
N PHE A 64 -4.49 8.06 -0.80
CA PHE A 64 -3.81 8.08 -2.09
C PHE A 64 -2.91 9.31 -2.27
N SER A 65 -3.32 10.49 -1.80
CA SER A 65 -2.47 11.68 -1.79
C SER A 65 -1.21 11.48 -0.95
N LEU A 66 -1.33 10.90 0.25
CA LEU A 66 -0.17 10.59 1.10
C LEU A 66 0.79 9.59 0.44
N LEU A 67 0.27 8.61 -0.32
CA LEU A 67 1.10 7.69 -1.10
C LEU A 67 1.86 8.40 -2.23
N LEU A 68 1.21 9.32 -2.95
CA LEU A 68 1.85 10.12 -3.99
C LEU A 68 2.94 11.02 -3.40
N GLU A 69 2.64 11.72 -2.31
CA GLU A 69 3.61 12.56 -1.60
C GLU A 69 4.79 11.75 -1.06
N SER A 70 4.53 10.55 -0.52
CA SER A 70 5.57 9.64 -0.05
C SER A 70 6.54 9.26 -1.17
N ILE A 71 6.03 9.00 -2.38
CA ILE A 71 6.88 8.65 -3.53
C ILE A 71 7.59 9.85 -4.12
N TYR A 72 6.93 11.01 -4.17
CA TYR A 72 7.60 12.24 -4.56
C TYR A 72 8.77 12.56 -3.61
N ALA A 73 8.55 12.43 -2.30
CA ALA A 73 9.60 12.56 -1.30
C ALA A 73 10.72 11.51 -1.50
N LEU A 74 10.37 10.27 -1.82
CA LEU A 74 11.34 9.23 -2.10
C LEU A 74 12.21 9.59 -3.32
N LEU A 75 11.60 9.96 -4.44
CA LEU A 75 12.30 10.24 -5.70
C LEU A 75 13.12 11.54 -5.67
N SER A 76 12.75 12.49 -4.81
CA SER A 76 13.56 13.67 -4.48
C SER A 76 14.68 13.36 -3.45
N GLY A 77 14.81 12.11 -3.01
CA GLY A 77 15.82 11.64 -2.06
C GLY A 77 15.54 12.02 -0.59
N GLN A 78 14.34 12.49 -0.29
CA GLN A 78 13.88 12.82 1.07
C GLN A 78 13.35 11.56 1.78
N CYS A 79 14.23 10.58 1.99
CA CYS A 79 13.86 9.22 2.38
C CYS A 79 13.15 9.13 3.74
N ARG A 80 13.51 9.97 4.72
CA ARG A 80 12.84 10.01 6.04
C ARG A 80 11.42 10.56 5.93
N ALA A 81 11.24 11.63 5.17
CA ALA A 81 9.93 12.20 4.90
C ALA A 81 9.05 11.21 4.14
N ALA A 82 9.63 10.48 3.18
CA ALA A 82 8.96 9.42 2.44
C ALA A 82 8.39 8.35 3.38
N LEU A 83 9.18 7.85 4.35
CA LEU A 83 8.72 6.86 5.33
C LEU A 83 7.68 7.41 6.31
N LEU A 84 7.81 8.67 6.73
CA LEU A 84 6.81 9.34 7.57
C LEU A 84 5.45 9.41 6.85
N LEU A 85 5.46 9.86 5.59
CA LEU A 85 4.26 9.94 4.76
C LEU A 85 3.68 8.55 4.48
N LEU A 86 4.54 7.56 4.24
CA LEU A 86 4.14 6.17 4.04
C LEU A 86 3.45 5.59 5.29
N ARG A 87 3.94 5.91 6.48
CA ARG A 87 3.30 5.54 7.75
C ARG A 87 1.91 6.14 7.87
N SER A 88 1.79 7.44 7.60
CA SER A 88 0.50 8.13 7.61
C SER A 88 -0.46 7.55 6.57
N ALA A 89 0.04 7.22 5.37
CA ALA A 89 -0.74 6.55 4.33
C ALA A 89 -1.21 5.16 4.78
N GLN A 90 -0.35 4.38 5.44
CA GLN A 90 -0.70 3.07 5.96
C GLN A 90 -1.83 3.18 7.01
N GLU A 91 -1.73 4.12 7.94
CA GLU A 91 -2.75 4.37 8.98
C GLU A 91 -4.09 4.81 8.37
N ALA A 92 -4.04 5.79 7.46
CA ALA A 92 -5.22 6.25 6.72
C ALA A 92 -5.87 5.12 5.92
N ASN A 93 -5.07 4.30 5.22
CA ASN A 93 -5.55 3.16 4.47
C ASN A 93 -6.22 2.13 5.37
N TYR A 94 -5.62 1.85 6.52
CA TYR A 94 -6.14 0.85 7.45
C TYR A 94 -7.53 1.24 7.97
N LYS A 95 -7.68 2.52 8.34
CA LYS A 95 -8.98 3.09 8.73
C LYS A 95 -9.98 3.05 7.59
N PHE A 96 -9.58 3.52 6.40
CA PHE A 96 -10.44 3.53 5.22
C PHE A 96 -10.97 2.13 4.88
N VAL A 97 -10.10 1.11 4.85
CA VAL A 97 -10.54 -0.25 4.50
C VAL A 97 -11.51 -0.79 5.55
N LEU A 98 -11.24 -0.59 6.84
CA LEU A 98 -12.15 -1.00 7.91
C LEU A 98 -13.53 -0.34 7.76
N GLU A 99 -13.57 0.99 7.58
CA GLU A 99 -14.83 1.73 7.40
C GLU A 99 -15.57 1.25 6.15
N ARG A 100 -14.84 0.94 5.07
CA ARG A 100 -15.44 0.42 3.85
C ARG A 100 -16.01 -0.98 4.03
N GLU A 101 -15.31 -1.87 4.72
CA GLU A 101 -15.81 -3.20 5.05
C GLU A 101 -17.08 -3.14 5.90
N ARG A 102 -17.11 -2.25 6.90
CA ARG A 102 -18.31 -1.99 7.72
C ARG A 102 -19.48 -1.52 6.86
N GLN A 103 -19.24 -0.60 5.93
CA GLN A 103 -20.28 -0.15 5.00
C GLN A 103 -20.81 -1.31 4.14
N LEU A 104 -19.93 -2.15 3.60
CA LEU A 104 -20.33 -3.32 2.81
C LEU A 104 -21.14 -4.33 3.63
N MET A 105 -20.86 -4.46 4.93
CA MET A 105 -21.66 -5.28 5.84
C MET A 105 -23.04 -4.65 6.09
N LEU A 106 -23.12 -3.33 6.32
CA LEU A 106 -24.39 -2.62 6.52
C LEU A 106 -25.29 -2.63 5.29
N ASP A 107 -24.69 -2.59 4.10
CA ASP A 107 -25.42 -2.70 2.83
C ASP A 107 -26.15 -4.05 2.71
N LYS A 108 -25.68 -5.09 3.43
CA LYS A 108 -26.29 -6.43 3.48
C LYS A 108 -27.19 -6.62 4.70
N ASP A 109 -26.78 -6.11 5.85
CA ASP A 109 -27.51 -6.18 7.11
C ASP A 109 -27.38 -4.84 7.88
N PRO A 110 -28.39 -3.96 7.75
CA PRO A 110 -28.40 -2.66 8.43
C PRO A 110 -28.49 -2.73 9.96
N THR A 111 -28.74 -3.92 10.54
CA THR A 111 -28.92 -4.08 11.99
C THR A 111 -27.60 -4.32 12.73
N ILE A 112 -26.50 -4.56 12.01
CA ILE A 112 -25.18 -4.78 12.59
C ILE A 112 -24.72 -3.52 13.32
N LEU A 113 -24.28 -3.69 14.56
CA LEU A 113 -23.66 -2.64 15.35
C LEU A 113 -22.14 -2.83 15.39
N PHE A 114 -21.42 -1.72 15.20
CA PHE A 114 -19.97 -1.68 15.26
C PHE A 114 -19.50 -0.86 16.45
N GLU A 115 -18.42 -1.29 17.09
CA GLU A 115 -17.71 -0.46 18.06
C GLU A 115 -17.14 0.78 17.35
N SER A 116 -17.19 1.92 18.03
CA SER A 116 -16.54 3.15 17.56
C SER A 116 -15.04 2.92 17.34
N LEU A 117 -14.45 3.60 16.36
CA LEU A 117 -13.01 3.48 16.12
C LEU A 117 -12.23 4.18 17.22
N ASP A 118 -11.09 3.59 17.60
CA ASP A 118 -10.09 4.21 18.48
C ASP A 118 -8.99 4.84 17.59
N TYR A 119 -8.29 5.84 18.11
CA TYR A 119 -7.13 6.44 17.44
C TYR A 119 -5.88 5.52 17.51
N ARG A 120 -5.86 4.54 18.42
CA ARG A 120 -4.74 3.62 18.58
C ARG A 120 -4.77 2.52 17.53
N PHE A 121 -3.72 2.45 16.71
CA PHE A 121 -3.59 1.46 15.62
C PHE A 121 -3.85 0.00 16.08
N GLY A 122 -3.34 -0.38 17.26
CA GLY A 122 -3.55 -1.73 17.82
C GLY A 122 -5.01 -2.06 18.10
N GLU A 123 -5.78 -1.11 18.64
CA GLU A 123 -7.23 -1.29 18.88
C GLU A 123 -8.00 -1.32 17.56
N THR A 124 -7.63 -0.47 16.60
CA THR A 124 -8.20 -0.51 15.25
C THR A 124 -7.94 -1.84 14.57
N LYS A 125 -6.74 -2.43 14.74
CA LYS A 125 -6.41 -3.77 14.24
C LYS A 125 -7.31 -4.84 14.84
N ARG A 126 -7.50 -4.82 16.16
CA ARG A 126 -8.35 -5.77 16.88
C ARG A 126 -9.79 -5.70 16.34
N LYS A 127 -10.37 -4.50 16.32
CA LYS A 127 -11.73 -4.26 15.80
C LYS A 127 -11.88 -4.69 14.34
N PHE A 128 -10.87 -4.43 13.52
CA PHE A 128 -10.90 -4.85 12.11
C PHE A 128 -10.95 -6.37 11.98
N ALA A 129 -10.12 -7.11 12.72
CA ALA A 129 -10.17 -8.57 12.70
C ALA A 129 -11.54 -9.10 13.15
N GLU A 130 -12.06 -8.59 14.28
CA GLU A 130 -13.37 -8.98 14.82
C GLU A 130 -14.51 -8.71 13.84
N ASP A 131 -14.49 -7.57 13.16
CA ASP A 131 -15.52 -7.23 12.16
C ASP A 131 -15.43 -8.14 10.94
N LEU A 132 -14.23 -8.46 10.44
CA LEU A 132 -14.06 -9.37 9.31
C LEU A 132 -14.52 -10.80 9.61
N HIS A 133 -14.30 -11.30 10.83
CA HIS A 133 -14.76 -12.64 11.25
C HIS A 133 -16.30 -12.79 11.14
N ARG A 134 -17.05 -11.67 11.13
CA ARG A 134 -18.52 -11.71 10.97
C ARG A 134 -18.95 -12.09 9.56
N CYS A 135 -18.11 -11.85 8.55
CA CYS A 135 -18.51 -12.00 7.14
C CYS A 135 -17.53 -12.81 6.29
N LEU A 136 -16.38 -13.22 6.82
CA LEU A 136 -15.36 -13.99 6.11
C LEU A 136 -14.92 -15.22 6.89
N ASP A 137 -14.61 -16.27 6.14
CA ASP A 137 -13.96 -17.47 6.66
C ASP A 137 -12.45 -17.26 6.76
N ASP A 138 -11.90 -17.50 7.95
CA ASP A 138 -10.49 -17.28 8.29
C ASP A 138 -9.55 -18.13 7.47
N ASN A 139 -9.92 -19.38 7.20
CA ASN A 139 -9.07 -20.30 6.47
C ASN A 139 -8.98 -19.90 5.00
N LYS A 140 -10.11 -19.50 4.41
CA LYS A 140 -10.19 -19.02 3.03
C LYS A 140 -9.47 -17.69 2.84
N PHE A 141 -9.70 -16.73 3.76
CA PHE A 141 -9.13 -15.38 3.67
C PHE A 141 -7.92 -15.18 4.59
N LYS A 142 -7.17 -16.25 4.88
CA LYS A 142 -6.01 -16.24 5.79
C LYS A 142 -5.01 -15.13 5.49
N GLU A 143 -4.74 -14.85 4.22
CA GLU A 143 -3.82 -13.78 3.83
C GLU A 143 -4.34 -12.39 4.24
N TYR A 144 -5.66 -12.16 4.16
CA TYR A 144 -6.25 -10.90 4.56
C TYR A 144 -6.08 -10.66 6.07
N PHE A 145 -6.43 -11.66 6.89
CA PHE A 145 -6.22 -11.63 8.34
C PHE A 145 -4.74 -11.49 8.70
N THR A 146 -3.85 -12.23 8.04
CA THR A 146 -2.39 -12.12 8.24
C THR A 146 -1.88 -10.71 7.91
N SER A 147 -2.46 -10.05 6.91
CA SER A 147 -2.13 -8.67 6.56
C SER A 147 -2.55 -7.63 7.60
N LEU A 148 -3.53 -7.95 8.46
CA LEU A 148 -3.87 -7.11 9.62
C LEU A 148 -2.74 -7.12 10.66
N ASP A 149 -2.25 -8.32 11.01
CA ASP A 149 -1.11 -8.48 11.93
C ASP A 149 0.18 -7.90 11.36
N ARG A 150 0.46 -8.19 10.09
CA ARG A 150 1.60 -7.62 9.37
C ARG A 150 1.53 -6.09 9.35
N GLY A 151 0.33 -5.52 9.20
CA GLY A 151 0.10 -4.08 9.26
C GLY A 151 0.58 -3.46 10.58
N LEU A 152 0.21 -4.04 11.72
CA LEU A 152 0.67 -3.54 13.02
C LEU A 152 2.19 -3.62 13.19
N THR A 153 2.81 -4.72 12.74
CA THR A 153 4.26 -4.89 12.78
C THR A 153 4.97 -3.81 11.96
N LEU A 154 4.55 -3.63 10.69
CA LEU A 154 5.11 -2.62 9.80
C LEU A 154 4.90 -1.19 10.33
N TYR A 155 3.74 -0.91 10.93
CA TYR A 155 3.48 0.39 11.55
C TYR A 155 4.46 0.68 12.70
N LYS A 156 4.76 -0.32 13.53
CA LYS A 156 5.75 -0.19 14.62
C LYS A 156 7.16 0.02 14.06
N GLU A 157 7.52 -0.70 13.00
CA GLU A 157 8.82 -0.54 12.33
C GLU A 157 9.00 0.86 11.74
N LEU A 158 8.00 1.35 10.99
CA LEU A 158 7.99 2.73 10.47
C LEU A 158 8.05 3.75 11.60
N SER A 159 7.27 3.56 12.67
CA SER A 159 7.28 4.46 13.84
C SER A 159 8.65 4.49 14.51
N ALA A 160 9.32 3.35 14.64
CA ALA A 160 10.66 3.30 15.20
C ALA A 160 11.65 4.12 14.38
N ILE A 161 11.61 4.04 13.05
CA ILE A 161 12.53 4.80 12.17
C ILE A 161 12.22 6.30 12.21
N VAL A 162 10.94 6.67 12.25
CA VAL A 162 10.52 8.08 12.28
C VAL A 162 10.87 8.74 13.62
N HIS A 163 10.77 8.02 14.75
CA HIS A 163 10.92 8.59 16.09
C HIS A 163 12.29 8.32 16.74
N SER A 164 13.05 7.31 16.30
CA SER A 164 14.39 7.07 16.85
C SER A 164 15.43 7.88 16.07
N GLY A 165 16.17 8.73 16.78
CA GLY A 165 17.35 9.40 16.24
C GLY A 165 18.53 8.45 16.00
N THR A 166 18.44 7.15 16.35
CA THR A 166 19.49 6.14 16.09
C THR A 166 19.02 4.71 16.48
N LYS A 167 19.25 3.73 15.57
CA LYS A 167 19.84 2.37 15.80
C LYS A 167 19.31 1.20 14.95
N SER A 168 18.18 1.27 14.23
CA SER A 168 17.71 0.10 13.42
C SER A 168 17.70 0.31 11.90
N LEU A 169 17.67 1.56 11.44
CA LEU A 169 17.79 2.00 10.05
C LEU A 169 18.06 3.50 10.13
N PRO A 170 19.32 3.94 10.22
CA PRO A 170 19.60 5.34 10.43
C PRO A 170 19.37 6.06 9.11
N VAL A 171 18.15 6.58 8.95
CA VAL A 171 17.89 7.60 7.93
C VAL A 171 18.33 8.92 8.55
N ILE A 172 19.48 9.43 8.11
CA ILE A 172 20.07 10.65 8.69
C ILE A 172 19.10 11.81 8.46
N SER A 173 18.70 12.51 9.53
CA SER A 173 18.04 13.80 9.37
C SER A 173 19.08 14.80 8.89
N VAL A 174 18.80 15.49 7.79
CA VAL A 174 19.65 16.59 7.32
C VAL A 174 19.54 17.72 8.35
N GLU A 175 20.54 17.88 9.21
CA GLU A 175 20.57 18.90 10.27
C GLU A 175 20.89 20.30 9.73
N TYR A 176 21.50 20.39 8.53
CA TYR A 176 21.92 21.64 7.92
C TYR A 176 21.92 21.57 6.40
N PHE A 177 21.73 22.70 5.70
CA PHE A 177 21.66 22.75 4.23
C PHE A 177 22.89 22.13 3.55
N SER A 178 24.06 22.20 4.19
CA SER A 178 25.28 21.57 3.70
C SER A 178 25.15 20.05 3.57
N HIS A 179 24.31 19.36 4.35
CA HIS A 179 24.21 17.89 4.31
C HIS A 179 23.09 17.38 3.37
N LEU A 180 22.43 18.26 2.60
CA LEU A 180 21.38 17.87 1.63
C LEU A 180 21.88 16.92 0.52
N HIS A 181 23.19 16.87 0.31
CA HIS A 181 23.84 16.03 -0.69
C HIS A 181 24.29 14.65 -0.14
N GLU A 182 24.23 14.43 1.17
CA GLU A 182 24.67 13.17 1.78
C GLU A 182 23.65 12.04 1.54
N GLU A 183 24.15 10.81 1.37
CA GLU A 183 23.28 9.62 1.29
C GLU A 183 22.61 9.40 2.65
N THR A 184 21.34 9.81 2.75
CA THR A 184 20.58 9.70 4.00
C THR A 184 20.17 8.26 4.31
N ILE A 185 20.30 7.31 3.38
CA ILE A 185 19.96 5.89 3.61
C ILE A 185 21.23 5.11 3.95
N ILE A 186 21.35 4.65 5.20
CA ILE A 186 22.50 3.86 5.63
C ILE A 186 22.39 2.38 5.23
N ASP A 187 21.18 1.81 5.20
CA ASP A 187 20.91 0.45 4.73
C ASP A 187 19.81 0.49 3.66
N SER A 188 20.24 0.58 2.39
CA SER A 188 19.34 0.69 1.23
C SER A 188 18.44 -0.52 1.08
N ASP A 189 18.97 -1.71 1.31
CA ASP A 189 18.22 -2.96 1.10
C ASP A 189 17.09 -3.06 2.10
N LYS A 190 17.38 -2.83 3.38
CA LYS A 190 16.37 -2.85 4.44
C LYS A 190 15.37 -1.70 4.30
N PHE A 191 15.80 -0.53 3.84
CA PHE A 191 14.91 0.60 3.56
C PHE A 191 13.86 0.24 2.50
N PHE A 192 14.32 -0.26 1.35
CA PHE A 192 13.40 -0.59 0.25
C PHE A 192 12.58 -1.84 0.57
N GLU A 193 13.12 -2.82 1.29
CA GLU A 193 12.36 -3.97 1.78
C GLU A 193 11.18 -3.53 2.65
N LEU A 194 11.41 -2.63 3.61
CA LEU A 194 10.35 -2.07 4.45
C LEU A 194 9.32 -1.31 3.60
N PHE A 195 9.78 -0.41 2.72
CA PHE A 195 8.89 0.39 1.87
C PHE A 195 7.99 -0.50 1.01
N ILE A 196 8.59 -1.48 0.32
CA ILE A 196 7.88 -2.45 -0.52
C ILE A 196 6.92 -3.30 0.32
N SER A 197 7.31 -3.71 1.53
CA SER A 197 6.46 -4.50 2.41
C SER A 197 5.22 -3.74 2.88
N VAL A 198 5.35 -2.44 3.17
CA VAL A 198 4.23 -1.56 3.50
C VAL A 198 3.32 -1.35 2.29
N MET A 199 3.89 -1.04 1.13
CA MET A 199 3.12 -0.88 -0.12
C MET A 199 2.35 -2.16 -0.48
N ASN A 200 2.99 -3.32 -0.34
CA ASN A 200 2.34 -4.62 -0.53
C ASN A 200 1.21 -4.84 0.47
N ASN A 201 1.40 -4.48 1.75
CA ASN A 201 0.34 -4.66 2.74
C ASN A 201 -0.86 -3.74 2.45
N ILE A 202 -0.62 -2.48 2.11
CA ILE A 202 -1.66 -1.54 1.66
C ILE A 202 -2.42 -2.12 0.45
N PHE A 203 -1.69 -2.62 -0.54
CA PHE A 203 -2.29 -3.25 -1.71
C PHE A 203 -3.16 -4.46 -1.35
N ILE A 204 -2.66 -5.38 -0.52
CA ILE A 204 -3.41 -6.59 -0.12
C ILE A 204 -4.71 -6.26 0.61
N LEU A 205 -4.69 -5.28 1.52
CA LEU A 205 -5.90 -4.82 2.22
C LEU A 205 -6.95 -4.30 1.23
N ASN A 206 -6.54 -3.45 0.28
CA ASN A 206 -7.44 -2.94 -0.76
C ASN A 206 -7.92 -4.06 -1.70
N TYR A 207 -7.04 -4.98 -2.08
CA TYR A 207 -7.37 -6.09 -2.97
C TYR A 207 -8.51 -6.95 -2.40
N PHE A 208 -8.41 -7.35 -1.13
CA PHE A 208 -9.44 -8.17 -0.50
C PHE A 208 -10.72 -7.40 -0.16
N MET A 209 -10.63 -6.10 0.11
CA MET A 209 -11.80 -5.24 0.19
C MET A 209 -12.62 -5.25 -1.11
N LEU A 210 -11.96 -5.36 -2.26
CA LEU A 210 -12.60 -5.41 -3.58
C LEU A 210 -13.14 -6.81 -3.97
N ARG A 211 -13.02 -7.82 -3.10
CA ARG A 211 -13.27 -9.25 -3.42
C ARG A 211 -14.56 -9.51 -4.20
N GLU A 212 -15.68 -8.87 -3.82
CA GLU A 212 -16.98 -9.06 -4.48
C GLU A 212 -16.99 -8.55 -5.92
N SER A 213 -16.25 -7.48 -6.22
CA SER A 213 -16.05 -7.03 -7.60
C SER A 213 -15.12 -7.96 -8.35
N LEU A 214 -13.97 -8.29 -7.74
CA LEU A 214 -12.93 -9.11 -8.37
C LEU A 214 -13.41 -10.51 -8.75
N GLN A 215 -14.40 -11.06 -8.03
CA GLN A 215 -15.10 -12.30 -8.39
C GLN A 215 -15.68 -12.30 -9.80
N ASN A 216 -16.11 -11.15 -10.29
CA ASN A 216 -16.74 -11.01 -11.60
C ASN A 216 -15.76 -10.63 -12.72
N TRP A 217 -14.49 -10.35 -12.40
CA TRP A 217 -13.50 -9.98 -13.41
C TRP A 217 -13.11 -11.13 -14.34
N ASP A 218 -12.57 -10.83 -15.52
CA ASP A 218 -11.91 -11.88 -16.31
C ASP A 218 -10.61 -12.35 -15.62
N TYR A 219 -10.35 -13.66 -15.64
CA TYR A 219 -9.18 -14.28 -14.99
C TYR A 219 -7.88 -13.69 -15.54
N TYR A 220 -7.74 -13.60 -16.86
CA TYR A 220 -6.51 -13.13 -17.50
C TYR A 220 -6.27 -11.64 -17.25
N SER A 221 -7.34 -10.85 -17.20
CA SER A 221 -7.29 -9.44 -16.83
C SER A 221 -6.76 -9.25 -15.42
N LEU A 222 -7.27 -10.03 -14.45
CA LEU A 222 -6.80 -10.01 -13.08
C LEU A 222 -5.36 -10.54 -12.95
N TYR A 223 -5.04 -11.61 -13.69
CA TYR A 223 -3.68 -12.14 -13.78
C TYR A 223 -2.69 -11.10 -14.25
N ASN A 224 -2.98 -10.45 -15.39
CA ASN A 224 -2.10 -9.44 -15.97
C ASN A 224 -1.89 -8.26 -15.04
N LEU A 225 -2.93 -7.82 -14.32
CA LEU A 225 -2.83 -6.74 -13.34
C LEU A 225 -1.94 -7.12 -12.14
N LEU A 226 -2.17 -8.30 -11.55
CA LEU A 226 -1.43 -8.77 -10.38
C LEU A 226 0.02 -9.12 -10.70
N ASN A 227 0.28 -9.64 -11.90
CA ASN A 227 1.62 -9.99 -12.35
C ASN A 227 2.52 -8.76 -12.56
N LEU A 228 1.96 -7.54 -12.56
CA LEU A 228 2.75 -6.31 -12.50
C LEU A 228 3.52 -6.19 -11.18
N LEU A 229 2.95 -6.70 -10.09
CA LEU A 229 3.46 -6.53 -8.72
C LEU A 229 4.17 -7.78 -8.22
N HIS A 230 3.74 -8.94 -8.71
CA HIS A 230 4.05 -10.25 -8.16
C HIS A 230 4.48 -11.21 -9.26
N GLY A 231 5.19 -12.27 -8.87
CA GLY A 231 5.45 -13.38 -9.78
C GLY A 231 4.25 -14.33 -9.90
N ASP A 232 4.26 -15.14 -10.95
CA ASP A 232 3.18 -16.08 -11.32
C ASP A 232 2.59 -16.86 -10.15
N LYS A 233 3.43 -17.38 -9.26
CA LYS A 233 2.99 -18.18 -8.10
C LYS A 233 2.07 -17.37 -7.19
N ARG A 234 2.50 -16.19 -6.75
CA ARG A 234 1.74 -15.35 -5.83
C ARG A 234 0.50 -14.78 -6.52
N THR A 235 0.61 -14.42 -7.80
CA THR A 235 -0.53 -14.01 -8.62
C THR A 235 -1.63 -15.06 -8.64
N LYS A 236 -1.30 -16.32 -8.97
CA LYS A 236 -2.27 -17.43 -8.99
C LYS A 236 -2.89 -17.67 -7.61
N THR A 237 -2.10 -17.61 -6.54
CA THR A 237 -2.60 -17.75 -5.17
C THR A 237 -3.64 -16.68 -4.84
N LEU A 238 -3.36 -15.40 -5.10
CA LEU A 238 -4.32 -14.32 -4.80
C LEU A 238 -5.62 -14.47 -5.60
N ILE A 239 -5.52 -14.80 -6.89
CA ILE A 239 -6.70 -15.03 -7.74
C ILE A 239 -7.54 -16.19 -7.20
N SER A 240 -6.90 -17.30 -6.81
CA SER A 240 -7.62 -18.48 -6.30
C SER A 240 -8.45 -18.17 -5.06
N ILE A 241 -7.97 -17.27 -4.17
CA ILE A 241 -8.70 -16.89 -2.96
C ILE A 241 -10.02 -16.18 -3.32
N VAL A 242 -9.99 -15.28 -4.30
CA VAL A 242 -11.18 -14.49 -4.66
C VAL A 242 -12.09 -15.19 -5.67
N LYS A 243 -11.57 -16.02 -6.58
CA LYS A 243 -12.33 -16.62 -7.70
C LYS A 243 -13.02 -17.94 -7.38
N HIS A 244 -12.63 -18.68 -6.35
CA HIS A 244 -13.29 -19.94 -5.99
C HIS A 244 -14.52 -19.70 -5.10
N ASN A 245 -15.41 -18.82 -5.57
CA ASN A 245 -16.82 -18.73 -5.14
C ASN A 245 -17.68 -19.27 -6.27
#